data_AF-A0A7T7RI83-F1
#
_entry.id   AF-A0A7T7RI83-F1
#
_cell.length_a   1.000
_cell.length_b   1.000
_cell.length_c   1.000
_cell.angle_alpha   90.00
_cell.angle_beta   90.00
_cell.angle_gamma   90.00
#
_symmetry.space_group_name_H-M   'P 1'
#
loop_
_entity.id
_entity.type
_entity.pdbx_description
1 polymer ?
#
loop_
_entity_poly.entity_id
_entity_poly.type
_entity_poly.pdbx_seq_one_letter_code
_entity_poly.pdbx_strand_id
1 'polypeptide(L)'
;MNRQSFGPPSTRAEERAWRAAGLLVDVAGRVLPATAPPCGFCDGEDIGDTCPASLTCPTCKATPRQRCCRPSGHTAEQWHRSRVRAADLEDQRREEDGDTTLPARWGDTPPAPTPSRGTR
;
A
#
# COMPACT_ATOMS: atom_id res chain seq x y z
N MET A 1 15.15 6.08 7.75
CA MET A 1 13.69 5.99 7.57
C MET A 1 13.21 4.74 8.28
N ASN A 2 12.10 4.83 9.02
CA ASN A 2 11.58 3.66 9.75
C ASN A 2 11.03 2.60 8.79
N ARG A 3 10.96 1.36 9.27
CA ARG A 3 10.31 0.23 8.60
C ARG A 3 9.23 -0.33 9.53
N GLN A 4 8.20 -0.95 8.96
CA GLN A 4 7.21 -1.67 9.78
C GLN A 4 7.90 -2.80 10.55
N SER A 5 7.48 -3.00 11.80
CA SER A 5 8.07 -4.02 12.68
C SER A 5 7.62 -5.45 12.37
N PHE A 6 6.60 -5.61 11.53
CA PHE A 6 6.00 -6.90 11.15
C PHE A 6 5.82 -7.00 9.63
N GLY A 7 5.56 -8.21 9.14
CA GLY A 7 5.25 -8.45 7.72
C GLY A 7 3.94 -7.78 7.28
N PRO A 8 3.65 -7.74 5.96
CA PRO A 8 2.43 -7.12 5.46
C PRO A 8 1.17 -7.86 5.90
N PRO A 9 0.08 -7.14 6.17
CA PRO A 9 -1.20 -7.76 6.47
C PRO A 9 -1.68 -8.54 5.24
N SER A 10 -2.33 -9.68 5.50
CA SER A 10 -2.88 -10.56 4.46
C SER A 10 -4.19 -10.01 3.88
N THR A 11 -4.87 -9.11 4.60
CA THR A 11 -6.15 -8.52 4.17
C THR A 11 -6.25 -7.04 4.55
N ARG A 12 -7.11 -6.29 3.84
CA ARG A 12 -7.44 -4.91 4.22
C ARG A 12 -8.12 -4.80 5.59
N ALA A 13 -8.90 -5.80 5.98
CA ALA A 13 -9.54 -5.80 7.30
C ALA A 13 -8.50 -5.92 8.42
N GLU A 14 -7.48 -6.75 8.22
CA GLU A 14 -6.35 -6.88 9.12
C GLU A 14 -5.50 -5.59 9.17
N GLU A 15 -5.21 -4.98 8.02
CA GLU A 15 -4.53 -3.68 7.97
C GLU A 15 -5.27 -2.61 8.79
N ARG A 16 -6.59 -2.51 8.61
CA ARG A 16 -7.43 -1.58 9.40
C ARG A 16 -7.37 -1.89 10.89
N ALA A 17 -7.43 -3.16 11.28
CA ALA A 17 -7.32 -3.56 12.68
C ALA A 17 -5.96 -3.18 13.27
N TRP A 18 -4.88 -3.36 12.50
CA TRP A 18 -3.53 -2.99 12.93
C TRP A 18 -3.35 -1.47 13.03
N ARG A 19 -3.93 -0.68 12.12
CA ARG A 19 -3.99 0.78 12.26
C ARG A 19 -4.77 1.20 13.50
N ALA A 20 -5.94 0.61 13.74
CA ALA A 20 -6.76 0.88 14.91
C ALA A 20 -6.04 0.52 16.23
N ALA A 21 -5.19 -0.51 16.22
CA ALA A 21 -4.35 -0.91 17.34
C ALA A 21 -3.05 -0.10 17.47
N GLY A 22 -2.77 0.84 16.56
CA GLY A 22 -1.56 1.66 16.55
C GLY A 22 -0.27 0.90 16.22
N LEU A 23 -0.37 -0.21 15.49
CA LEU A 23 0.77 -1.09 15.18
C LEU A 23 1.54 -0.68 13.91
N LEU A 24 0.94 0.16 13.06
CA LEU A 24 1.55 0.63 11.82
C LEU A 24 2.08 2.05 11.98
N VAL A 25 3.24 2.33 11.39
CA VAL A 25 3.91 3.64 11.48
C VAL A 25 4.21 4.23 10.11
N ASP A 26 4.42 5.55 10.07
CA ASP A 26 4.98 6.26 8.92
C ASP A 26 6.52 6.21 8.90
N VAL A 27 7.11 6.76 7.86
CA VAL A 27 8.57 6.85 7.67
C VAL A 27 9.28 7.58 8.83
N ALA A 28 8.60 8.53 9.50
CA ALA A 28 9.10 9.22 10.68
C ALA A 28 8.92 8.45 12.00
N GLY A 29 8.23 7.30 11.97
CA GLY A 29 7.96 6.46 13.14
C GLY A 29 6.72 6.89 13.93
N ARG A 30 5.89 7.78 13.37
CA ARG A 30 4.60 8.17 13.95
C ARG A 30 3.57 7.12 13.60
N VAL A 31 2.67 6.81 14.54
CA VAL A 31 1.58 5.86 14.31
C VAL A 31 0.66 6.37 13.19
N LEU A 32 0.32 5.48 12.24
CA LEU A 32 -0.65 5.78 11.20
C LEU A 32 -2.05 5.97 11.80
N PRO A 33 -2.88 6.86 11.23
CA PRO A 33 -4.19 7.12 11.76
C PRO A 33 -5.09 5.88 11.70
N ALA A 34 -5.80 5.62 12.80
CA ALA A 34 -6.76 4.52 12.93
C ALA A 34 -7.85 4.57 11.84
N THR A 35 -8.26 5.78 11.47
CA THR A 35 -9.20 6.06 10.37
C THR A 35 -8.52 6.96 9.35
N ALA A 36 -8.52 6.55 8.09
CA ALA A 36 -7.96 7.34 7.00
C ALA A 36 -9.11 8.00 6.20
N PRO A 37 -8.89 9.19 5.63
CA PRO A 37 -9.87 9.81 4.74
C PRO A 37 -10.08 8.96 3.49
N PRO A 38 -11.22 9.10 2.80
CA PRO A 38 -11.44 8.44 1.52
C PRO A 38 -10.43 8.94 0.48
N CYS A 39 -9.91 8.04 -0.34
CA CYS A 39 -8.98 8.39 -1.40
C CYS A 39 -9.69 9.19 -2.51
N GLY A 40 -9.10 10.30 -2.97
CA GLY A 40 -9.66 11.11 -4.04
C GLY A 40 -9.64 10.45 -5.43
N PHE A 41 -8.92 9.34 -5.59
CA PHE A 41 -8.70 8.68 -6.89
C PHE A 41 -9.31 7.28 -7.01
N CYS A 42 -9.54 6.60 -5.89
CA CYS A 42 -10.11 5.26 -5.85
C CYS A 42 -11.12 5.13 -4.70
N ASP A 43 -11.88 4.03 -4.68
CA ASP A 43 -12.86 3.74 -3.63
C ASP A 43 -12.22 3.24 -2.31
N GLY A 44 -10.92 3.48 -2.12
CA GLY A 44 -10.14 3.07 -0.95
C GLY A 44 -9.95 4.19 0.06
N GLU A 45 -9.06 3.95 1.01
CA GLU A 45 -8.61 4.93 2.00
C GLU A 45 -7.27 5.53 1.55
N ASP A 46 -7.02 6.77 1.92
CA ASP A 46 -5.74 7.45 1.72
C ASP A 46 -4.92 7.37 3.02
N ILE A 47 -3.91 6.50 3.03
CA ILE A 47 -2.99 6.33 4.16
C ILE A 47 -1.65 7.03 3.90
N GLY A 48 -1.55 7.85 2.85
CA GLY A 48 -0.37 8.64 2.48
C GLY A 48 0.48 8.03 1.35
N ASP A 49 0.28 6.75 1.03
CA ASP A 49 0.89 6.07 -0.11
C ASP A 49 0.33 6.58 -1.44
N THR A 50 1.10 6.39 -2.52
CA THR A 50 0.68 6.82 -3.84
C THR A 50 -0.41 5.89 -4.35
N CYS A 51 -1.64 6.38 -4.45
CA CYS A 51 -2.72 5.58 -5.02
C CYS A 51 -2.43 5.24 -6.50
N PRO A 52 -2.46 3.96 -6.93
CA PRO A 52 -2.27 3.60 -8.33
C PRO A 52 -3.28 4.26 -9.29
N ALA A 53 -4.50 4.57 -8.79
CA ALA A 53 -5.53 5.23 -9.56
C ALA A 53 -5.22 6.73 -9.82
N SER A 54 -4.27 7.33 -9.10
CA SER A 54 -3.83 8.71 -9.35
C SER A 54 -2.92 8.84 -10.57
N LEU A 55 -2.34 7.73 -11.03
CA LEU A 55 -1.38 7.69 -12.13
C LEU A 55 -2.03 7.20 -13.41
N THR A 56 -1.51 7.61 -14.56
CA THR A 56 -1.88 7.00 -15.85
C THR A 56 -1.34 5.57 -15.94
N CYS A 57 -2.16 4.61 -16.36
CA CYS A 57 -1.75 3.23 -16.51
C CYS A 57 -0.73 3.07 -17.65
N PRO A 58 0.51 2.57 -17.40
CA PRO A 58 1.49 2.40 -18.47
C PRO A 58 1.07 1.41 -19.55
N THR A 59 0.29 0.38 -19.18
CA THR A 59 -0.14 -0.73 -20.03
C THR A 59 -1.30 -0.37 -20.94
N CYS A 60 -2.41 0.14 -20.39
CA CYS A 60 -3.66 0.38 -21.14
C CYS A 60 -3.97 1.87 -21.34
N LYS A 61 -3.08 2.77 -20.88
CA LYS A 61 -3.22 4.23 -20.98
C LYS A 61 -4.47 4.82 -20.30
N ALA A 62 -5.20 4.03 -19.52
CA ALA A 62 -6.28 4.54 -18.65
C ALA A 62 -5.76 5.70 -17.80
N THR A 63 -6.46 6.83 -17.85
CA THR A 63 -6.08 8.07 -17.17
C THR A 63 -6.33 7.97 -15.66
N PRO A 64 -5.90 8.95 -14.85
CA PRO A 64 -6.23 8.97 -13.43
C PRO A 64 -7.74 8.82 -13.20
N ARG A 65 -8.13 8.14 -12.11
CA ARG A 65 -9.50 7.77 -11.73
C ARG A 65 -10.17 6.72 -12.62
N GLN A 66 -9.64 6.40 -13.80
CA GLN A 66 -10.18 5.34 -14.65
C GLN A 66 -9.65 3.97 -14.26
N ARG A 67 -10.54 2.97 -14.22
CA ARG A 67 -10.16 1.55 -14.06
C ARG A 67 -9.32 1.09 -15.26
N CYS A 68 -8.43 0.13 -15.03
CA CYS A 68 -7.70 -0.49 -16.13
C CYS A 68 -8.64 -1.26 -17.05
N CYS A 69 -8.32 -1.36 -18.33
CA CYS A 69 -9.08 -2.14 -19.31
C CYS A 69 -8.26 -3.32 -19.80
N ARG A 70 -8.91 -4.48 -19.96
CA ARG A 70 -8.35 -5.66 -20.61
C ARG A 70 -8.19 -5.39 -22.12
N PRO A 71 -7.36 -6.17 -22.84
CA PRO A 71 -7.24 -6.04 -24.30
C PRO A 71 -8.57 -6.15 -25.06
N SER A 72 -9.56 -6.85 -24.51
CA SER A 72 -10.92 -6.94 -25.04
C SER A 72 -11.76 -5.66 -24.87
N GLY A 73 -11.23 -4.62 -24.21
CA GLY A 73 -11.94 -3.37 -23.92
C GLY A 73 -12.75 -3.39 -22.63
N HIS A 74 -13.01 -4.56 -22.04
CA HIS A 74 -13.72 -4.67 -20.75
C HIS A 74 -12.88 -4.18 -19.57
N THR A 75 -13.55 -3.67 -18.54
CA THR A 75 -12.91 -3.28 -17.29
C THR A 75 -12.17 -4.46 -16.66
N ALA A 76 -10.90 -4.24 -16.30
CA ALA A 76 -10.11 -5.18 -15.52
C ALA A 76 -10.54 -5.12 -14.05
N GLU A 77 -10.71 -6.29 -13.45
CA GLU A 77 -11.06 -6.45 -12.03
C GLU A 77 -9.97 -5.89 -11.10
N GLN A 78 -8.71 -6.05 -11.50
CA GLN A 78 -7.54 -5.57 -10.76
C GLN A 78 -6.77 -4.54 -11.58
N TRP A 79 -6.02 -3.68 -10.88
CA TRP A 79 -5.06 -2.80 -11.52
C TRP A 79 -4.00 -3.62 -12.27
N HIS A 80 -3.55 -3.12 -13.42
CA HIS A 80 -2.39 -3.73 -14.06
C HIS A 80 -1.15 -3.61 -13.17
N ARG A 81 -0.36 -4.69 -13.09
CA ARG A 81 0.88 -4.74 -12.32
C ARG A 81 1.81 -3.56 -12.60
N SER A 82 1.92 -3.12 -13.85
CA SER A 82 2.74 -1.95 -14.22
C SER A 82 2.25 -0.63 -13.63
N ARG A 83 0.95 -0.48 -13.37
CA ARG A 83 0.38 0.71 -12.71
C ARG A 83 0.63 0.68 -11.20
N VAL A 84 0.51 -0.50 -10.58
CA VAL A 84 0.86 -0.69 -9.17
C VAL A 84 2.35 -0.41 -8.96
N ARG A 85 3.21 -1.02 -9.77
CA ARG A 85 4.66 -0.77 -9.73
C ARG A 85 5.04 0.70 -9.93
N ALA A 86 4.30 1.43 -10.78
CA ALA A 86 4.55 2.86 -10.98
C ALA A 86 4.24 3.68 -9.71
N ALA A 87 3.19 3.31 -8.97
CA ALA A 87 2.91 3.90 -7.67
C ALA A 87 3.99 3.56 -6.64
N ASP A 88 4.43 2.29 -6.58
CA ASP A 88 5.50 1.87 -5.66
C ASP A 88 6.82 2.63 -5.93
N LEU A 89 7.14 2.90 -7.20
CA LEU A 89 8.31 3.69 -7.59
C LEU A 89 8.16 5.18 -7.23
N GLU A 90 6.95 5.73 -7.33
CA GLU A 90 6.70 7.11 -6.88
C GLU A 90 6.83 7.24 -5.37
N ASP A 91 6.33 6.27 -4.60
CA ASP A 91 6.54 6.24 -3.15
C ASP A 91 8.02 6.07 -2.79
N GLN A 92 8.78 5.28 -3.57
CA GLN A 92 10.23 5.20 -3.39
C GLN A 92 10.89 6.56 -3.59
N ARG A 93 10.54 7.26 -4.68
CA ARG A 93 11.10 8.57 -5.00
C ARG A 93 10.74 9.60 -3.92
N ARG A 94 9.50 9.62 -3.45
CA ARG A 94 9.03 10.47 -2.35
C ARG A 94 9.76 10.16 -1.05
N GLU A 95 9.97 8.88 -0.74
CA GLU A 95 10.78 8.44 0.40
C GLU A 95 12.21 8.97 0.27
N GLU A 96 12.87 8.77 -0.87
CA GLU A 96 14.24 9.26 -1.16
C GLU A 96 14.36 10.80 -1.05
N ASP A 97 13.32 11.53 -1.41
CA ASP A 97 13.21 12.99 -1.25
C ASP A 97 12.97 13.44 0.21
N GLY A 98 12.77 12.50 1.13
CA GLY A 98 12.56 12.79 2.55
C GLY A 98 11.10 13.05 2.94
N ASP A 99 10.12 12.64 2.12
CA ASP A 99 8.71 12.73 2.47
C ASP A 99 8.39 11.83 3.67
N THR A 100 8.12 12.47 4.81
CA THR A 100 7.82 11.79 6.08
C THR A 100 6.35 11.39 6.23
N THR A 101 5.50 11.75 5.26
CA THR A 101 4.05 11.45 5.31
C THR A 101 3.72 10.05 4.79
N LEU A 102 4.68 9.37 4.16
CA LEU A 102 4.52 8.02 3.66
C LEU A 102 4.41 7.00 4.79
N PRO A 103 3.55 5.98 4.67
CA PRO A 103 3.66 4.76 5.44
C PRO A 103 5.08 4.21 5.39
N ALA A 104 5.62 3.77 6.53
CA ALA A 104 6.89 3.06 6.51
C ALA A 104 6.74 1.78 5.69
N ARG A 105 7.72 1.50 4.82
CA ARG A 105 7.73 0.22 4.11
C ARG A 105 7.96 -0.93 5.08
N TRP A 106 7.50 -2.10 4.69
CA TRP A 106 7.85 -3.36 5.34
C TRP A 106 9.36 -3.60 5.22
N GLY A 107 9.98 -4.14 6.26
CA GLY A 107 11.37 -4.59 6.15
C GLY A 107 11.50 -5.75 5.17
N ASP A 108 12.70 -5.99 4.63
CA ASP A 108 13.00 -7.13 3.74
C ASP A 108 12.93 -8.51 4.43
N THR A 109 12.33 -8.59 5.62
CA THR A 109 12.24 -9.82 6.39
C THR A 109 10.89 -10.48 6.11
N PRO A 110 10.84 -11.67 5.45
CA PRO A 110 9.63 -12.46 5.46
C PRO A 110 9.26 -12.74 6.93
N PRO A 111 7.96 -12.75 7.29
CA PRO A 111 7.57 -13.08 8.65
C PRO A 111 8.19 -14.43 9.02
N ALA A 112 8.97 -14.46 10.10
CA ALA A 112 9.47 -15.72 10.64
C ALA A 112 8.24 -16.59 10.95
N PRO A 113 8.18 -17.85 10.50
CA PRO A 113 7.15 -18.76 10.98
C PRO A 113 7.32 -18.87 12.49
N THR A 114 6.30 -18.48 13.26
CA THR A 114 6.24 -18.78 14.69
C THR A 114 6.42 -20.29 14.87
N PRO A 115 7.41 -20.78 15.64
CA PRO A 115 7.47 -22.19 15.96
C PRO A 115 6.28 -22.50 16.86
N SER A 116 5.27 -23.19 16.31
CA SER A 116 4.25 -23.87 17.11
C SER A 116 4.97 -24.90 17.97
N ARG A 117 5.14 -24.53 19.23
CA ARG A 117 5.71 -25.34 20.30
C ARG A 117 5.02 -26.69 20.32
N GLY A 118 5.76 -27.73 19.92
CA GLY A 118 5.36 -29.11 20.08
C GLY A 118 4.95 -29.34 21.54
N THR A 119 3.75 -29.87 21.73
CA THR A 119 3.36 -30.45 23.01
C THR A 119 3.28 -31.95 22.79
N ARG A 120 4.12 -32.65 23.56
CA ARG A 120 4.19 -34.10 23.71
C ARG A 120 2.83 -34.72 24.02
#